data_AF-A0A8J7THJ8-F1
#
_entry.id   AF-A0A8J7THJ8-F1
#
_cell.length_a   1.000
_cell.length_b   1.000
_cell.length_c   1.000
_cell.angle_alpha   90.00
_cell.angle_beta   90.00
_cell.angle_gamma   90.00
#
_symmetry.space_group_name_H-M   'P 1'
#
loop_
_entity.id
_entity.type
_entity.pdbx_description
1 polymer ?
#
loop_
_entity_poly.entity_id
_entity_poly.type
_entity_poly.pdbx_seq_one_letter_code
_entity_poly.pdbx_strand_id
1 'polypeptide(L)'
;GFQICDDAGLCPEHCAPCEGHCAMFCYECLLEEKCWRDFNQTMNELDNTKWCTWNNISRPYSNFSQCTEDVADCLGIPWPNKKSDDLFMKLHSKHFKNCDIRSDYIEPPLKVMTALVMTPICLIPLMVSLVVWKTKDGEPSS
;
A
#
# COMPACT_ATOMS: atom_id res chain seq x y z
N GLY A 1 -0.75 22.44 -28.42
CA GLY A 1 -1.58 21.44 -27.71
C GLY A 1 -0.96 20.10 -27.99
N PHE A 2 -0.70 19.31 -26.96
CA PHE A 2 -0.12 17.97 -27.14
C PHE A 2 -1.21 17.06 -27.70
N GLN A 3 -1.06 16.62 -28.94
CA GLN A 3 -1.97 15.70 -29.60
C GLN A 3 -1.74 14.31 -28.97
N ILE A 4 -2.73 13.79 -28.27
CA ILE A 4 -2.63 12.55 -27.47
C ILE A 4 -2.85 11.30 -28.34
N CYS A 5 -3.50 11.49 -29.48
CA CYS A 5 -3.87 10.46 -30.44
C CYS A 5 -3.37 10.87 -31.83
N ASP A 6 -2.08 10.66 -32.10
CA ASP A 6 -1.54 10.62 -33.47
C ASP A 6 -1.16 9.16 -33.81
N ASP A 7 -1.00 8.87 -35.11
CA ASP A 7 -0.74 7.55 -35.73
C ASP A 7 0.45 6.73 -35.12
N ALA A 8 1.24 7.33 -34.23
CA ALA A 8 2.37 6.71 -33.53
C ALA A 8 2.18 6.60 -31.99
N GLY A 9 0.99 6.90 -31.47
CA GLY A 9 0.72 7.04 -30.03
C GLY A 9 0.73 5.73 -29.23
N LEU A 10 1.13 5.81 -27.95
CA LEU A 10 1.29 4.69 -27.01
C LEU A 10 0.01 3.84 -26.77
N CYS A 11 -1.17 4.28 -27.22
CA CYS A 11 -2.45 3.60 -26.98
C CYS A 11 -3.54 3.87 -28.03
N PRO A 12 -3.55 3.13 -29.15
CA PRO A 12 -4.61 3.24 -30.13
C PRO A 12 -5.98 2.75 -29.61
N GLU A 13 -6.01 1.79 -28.68
CA GLU A 13 -7.25 1.16 -28.19
C GLU A 13 -8.09 2.08 -27.29
N HIS A 14 -7.48 3.10 -26.68
CA HIS A 14 -8.13 4.02 -25.73
C HIS A 14 -8.42 5.41 -26.34
N CYS A 15 -8.16 5.60 -27.63
CA CYS A 15 -8.25 6.91 -28.29
C CYS A 15 -9.66 7.32 -28.76
N ALA A 16 -10.54 6.36 -29.11
CA ALA A 16 -11.87 6.69 -29.63
C ALA A 16 -12.75 7.52 -28.64
N PRO A 17 -12.73 7.29 -27.31
CA PRO A 17 -13.46 8.13 -26.35
C PRO A 17 -12.80 9.50 -26.08
N CYS A 18 -11.55 9.71 -26.53
CA CYS A 18 -10.71 10.83 -26.12
C CYS A 18 -10.43 11.84 -27.24
N GLU A 19 -11.03 11.64 -28.41
CA GLU A 19 -10.88 12.52 -29.57
C GLU A 19 -11.40 13.94 -29.25
N GLY A 20 -10.52 14.95 -29.35
CA GLY A 20 -10.85 16.35 -29.05
C GLY A 20 -10.87 16.73 -27.56
N HIS A 21 -10.52 15.82 -26.65
CA HIS A 21 -10.48 16.07 -25.21
C HIS A 21 -9.04 16.25 -24.67
N CYS A 22 -8.92 16.94 -23.53
CA CYS A 22 -7.64 17.09 -22.82
C CYS A 22 -7.24 15.78 -22.13
N ALA A 23 -5.92 15.54 -21.98
CA ALA A 23 -5.34 14.35 -21.35
C ALA A 23 -6.01 14.00 -20.02
N MET A 24 -6.16 15.01 -19.15
CA MET A 24 -6.70 14.80 -17.81
C MET A 24 -8.18 14.43 -17.81
N PHE A 25 -8.95 14.92 -18.79
CA PHE A 25 -10.35 14.54 -18.96
C PHE A 25 -10.45 13.11 -19.48
N CYS A 26 -9.63 12.75 -20.47
CA CYS A 26 -9.52 11.38 -20.98
C CYS A 26 -9.13 10.40 -19.86
N TYR A 27 -8.15 10.77 -19.02
CA TYR A 27 -7.71 9.98 -17.87
C TYR A 27 -8.88 9.67 -16.93
N GLU A 28 -9.65 10.69 -16.52
CA GLU A 28 -10.81 10.53 -15.65
C GLU A 28 -11.89 9.61 -16.27
N CYS A 29 -12.20 9.78 -17.56
CA CYS A 29 -13.15 8.90 -18.26
C CYS A 29 -12.67 7.44 -18.30
N LEU A 30 -11.42 7.21 -18.67
CA LEU A 30 -10.85 5.86 -18.76
C LEU A 30 -10.74 5.19 -17.37
N LEU A 31 -10.41 5.96 -16.35
CA LEU A 31 -10.40 5.50 -14.97
C LEU A 31 -11.78 4.98 -14.53
N GLU A 32 -12.86 5.70 -14.84
CA GLU A 32 -14.23 5.28 -14.48
C GLU A 32 -14.75 4.12 -15.35
N GLU A 33 -14.63 4.23 -16.68
CA GLU A 33 -15.23 3.27 -17.63
C GLU A 33 -14.47 1.94 -17.74
N LYS A 34 -13.17 1.93 -17.43
CA LYS A 34 -12.32 0.73 -17.48
C LYS A 34 -11.97 0.26 -16.07
N CYS A 35 -11.09 0.99 -15.39
CA CYS A 35 -10.48 0.50 -14.16
C CYS A 35 -11.51 0.35 -13.03
N TRP A 36 -12.33 1.37 -12.79
CA TRP A 36 -13.35 1.33 -11.75
C TRP A 36 -14.46 0.34 -12.07
N ARG A 37 -14.95 0.31 -13.31
CA ARG A 37 -16.00 -0.65 -13.73
C ARG A 37 -15.56 -2.09 -13.50
N ASP A 38 -14.36 -2.46 -13.97
CA ASP A 38 -13.85 -3.84 -13.85
C ASP A 38 -13.55 -4.22 -12.40
N PHE A 39 -12.96 -3.30 -11.61
CA PHE A 39 -12.75 -3.52 -10.18
C PHE A 39 -14.06 -3.69 -9.43
N ASN A 40 -15.02 -2.80 -9.66
CA ASN A 40 -16.31 -2.83 -8.96
C ASN A 40 -17.12 -4.08 -9.34
N GLN A 41 -17.03 -4.56 -10.58
CA GLN A 41 -17.59 -5.86 -10.96
C GLN A 41 -16.92 -7.00 -10.18
N THR A 42 -15.59 -7.05 -10.16
CA THR A 42 -14.83 -8.08 -9.44
C THR A 42 -15.17 -8.07 -7.94
N MET A 43 -15.29 -6.90 -7.34
CA MET A 43 -15.64 -6.74 -5.92
C MET A 43 -17.10 -7.07 -5.62
N ASN A 44 -18.01 -6.93 -6.57
CA ASN A 44 -19.41 -7.36 -6.40
C ASN A 44 -19.55 -8.89 -6.47
N GLU A 45 -18.74 -9.55 -7.31
CA GLU A 45 -18.66 -11.01 -7.37
C GLU A 45 -18.01 -11.59 -6.10
N LEU A 46 -17.11 -10.84 -5.48
CA LEU A 46 -16.53 -11.14 -4.18
C LEU A 46 -17.50 -10.74 -3.06
N ASP A 47 -18.07 -11.73 -2.34
CA ASP A 47 -18.93 -11.48 -1.18
C ASP A 47 -18.34 -10.43 -0.21
N ASN A 48 -19.17 -9.48 0.25
CA ASN A 48 -18.73 -8.34 1.05
C ASN A 48 -18.05 -8.73 2.37
N THR A 49 -18.37 -9.92 2.88
CA THR A 49 -17.73 -10.53 4.06
C THR A 49 -16.23 -10.75 3.86
N LYS A 50 -15.78 -10.83 2.61
CA LYS A 50 -14.38 -11.09 2.23
C LYS A 50 -13.57 -9.82 1.97
N TRP A 51 -14.21 -8.65 1.87
CA TRP A 51 -13.56 -7.38 1.52
C TRP A 51 -12.48 -6.97 2.53
N CYS A 52 -12.65 -7.29 3.80
CA CYS A 52 -11.73 -6.89 4.86
C CYS A 52 -10.53 -7.81 5.06
N THR A 53 -10.38 -8.86 4.24
CA THR A 53 -9.22 -9.77 4.29
C THR A 53 -8.29 -9.47 3.14
N TRP A 54 -7.07 -8.98 3.43
CA TRP A 54 -6.10 -8.59 2.40
C TRP A 54 -5.83 -9.71 1.37
N ASN A 55 -5.70 -10.96 1.81
CA ASN A 55 -5.46 -12.09 0.90
C ASN A 55 -6.57 -12.26 -0.15
N ASN A 56 -7.82 -11.93 0.17
CA ASN A 56 -8.95 -12.03 -0.76
C ASN A 56 -8.97 -10.89 -1.79
N ILE A 57 -8.48 -9.70 -1.40
CA ILE A 57 -8.58 -8.48 -2.21
C ILE A 57 -7.25 -8.00 -2.82
N SER A 58 -6.12 -8.61 -2.45
CA SER A 58 -4.78 -8.24 -2.92
C SER A 58 -4.67 -8.26 -4.45
N ARG A 59 -5.19 -9.30 -5.10
CA ARG A 59 -5.22 -9.42 -6.57
C ARG A 59 -6.09 -8.35 -7.25
N PRO A 60 -7.39 -8.22 -6.94
CA PRO A 60 -8.22 -7.19 -7.58
C PRO A 60 -7.71 -5.77 -7.29
N TYR A 61 -7.18 -5.51 -6.09
CA TYR A 61 -6.56 -4.23 -5.76
C TYR A 61 -5.31 -3.95 -6.60
N SER A 62 -4.40 -4.92 -6.72
CA SER A 62 -3.20 -4.79 -7.56
C SER A 62 -3.55 -4.58 -9.04
N ASN A 63 -4.54 -5.32 -9.57
CA ASN A 63 -5.01 -5.16 -10.94
C ASN A 63 -5.61 -3.76 -11.17
N PHE A 64 -6.36 -3.25 -10.19
CA PHE A 64 -6.91 -1.91 -10.23
C PHE A 64 -5.81 -0.84 -10.24
N SER A 65 -4.82 -0.94 -9.34
CA SER A 65 -3.67 -0.03 -9.33
C SER A 65 -2.91 -0.03 -10.66
N GLN A 66 -2.59 -1.22 -11.17
CA GLN A 66 -1.91 -1.38 -12.47
C GLN A 66 -2.72 -0.75 -13.60
N CYS A 67 -4.05 -0.96 -13.63
CA CYS A 67 -4.90 -0.33 -14.64
C CYS A 67 -4.81 1.20 -14.61
N THR A 68 -4.78 1.81 -13.42
CA THR A 68 -4.66 3.27 -13.32
C THR A 68 -3.29 3.80 -13.75
N GLU A 69 -2.23 3.04 -13.47
CA GLU A 69 -0.87 3.35 -13.91
C GLU A 69 -0.72 3.20 -15.42
N ASP A 70 -1.19 2.10 -16.00
CA ASP A 70 -1.17 1.84 -17.44
C ASP A 70 -1.90 2.95 -18.22
N VAL A 71 -3.05 3.42 -17.73
CA VAL A 71 -3.81 4.52 -18.36
C VAL A 71 -3.07 5.85 -18.21
N ALA A 72 -2.33 6.07 -17.13
CA ALA A 72 -1.52 7.26 -16.96
C ALA A 72 -0.31 7.27 -17.91
N ASP A 73 0.43 6.15 -17.99
CA ASP A 73 1.57 5.95 -18.90
C ASP A 73 1.15 6.11 -20.35
N CYS A 74 0.00 5.52 -20.70
CA CYS A 74 -0.67 5.62 -21.98
C CYS A 74 -0.91 7.07 -22.44
N LEU A 75 -1.32 7.94 -21.51
CA LEU A 75 -1.61 9.35 -21.77
C LEU A 75 -0.41 10.27 -21.50
N GLY A 76 0.74 9.72 -21.08
CA GLY A 76 1.93 10.48 -20.68
C GLY A 76 1.71 11.34 -19.43
N ILE A 77 0.82 10.91 -18.52
CA ILE A 77 0.49 11.61 -17.28
C ILE A 77 1.29 10.98 -16.14
N PRO A 78 1.90 11.77 -15.23
CA PRO A 78 2.54 11.23 -14.04
C PRO A 78 1.54 10.49 -13.14
N TRP A 79 1.95 9.31 -12.65
CA TRP A 79 1.23 8.54 -11.65
C TRP A 79 2.10 8.39 -10.38
N PRO A 80 1.55 8.50 -9.16
CA PRO A 80 0.17 8.87 -8.86
C PRO A 80 -0.11 10.36 -9.09
N ASN A 81 -1.39 10.71 -9.19
CA ASN A 81 -1.88 12.08 -9.30
C ASN A 81 -3.22 12.26 -8.57
N LYS A 82 -3.71 13.51 -8.49
CA LYS A 82 -4.96 13.82 -7.77
C LYS A 82 -6.16 12.97 -8.22
N LYS A 83 -6.27 12.66 -9.52
CA LYS A 83 -7.41 11.88 -10.05
C LYS A 83 -7.32 10.41 -9.67
N SER A 84 -6.12 9.82 -9.64
CA SER A 84 -5.96 8.47 -9.07
C SER A 84 -6.27 8.49 -7.58
N ASP A 85 -5.77 9.47 -6.83
CA ASP A 85 -5.98 9.57 -5.38
C ASP A 85 -7.47 9.64 -5.02
N ASP A 86 -8.23 10.52 -5.70
CA ASP A 86 -9.68 10.65 -5.53
C ASP A 86 -10.40 9.31 -5.80
N LEU A 87 -9.94 8.55 -6.81
CA LEU A 87 -10.50 7.25 -7.15
C LEU A 87 -10.16 6.17 -6.11
N PHE A 88 -8.93 6.15 -5.58
CA PHE A 88 -8.57 5.28 -4.46
C PHE A 88 -9.38 5.63 -3.21
N MET A 89 -9.62 6.91 -2.92
CA MET A 89 -10.50 7.31 -1.81
C MET A 89 -11.94 6.81 -2.02
N LYS A 90 -12.49 6.92 -3.23
CA LYS A 90 -13.81 6.37 -3.60
C LYS A 90 -13.85 4.86 -3.38
N LEU A 91 -12.79 4.15 -3.79
CA LEU A 91 -12.64 2.71 -3.59
C LEU A 91 -12.69 2.33 -2.10
N HIS A 92 -11.87 2.98 -1.27
CA HIS A 92 -11.81 2.73 0.16
C HIS A 92 -13.14 3.06 0.86
N SER A 93 -13.75 4.19 0.53
CA SER A 93 -15.05 4.61 1.10
C SER A 93 -16.20 3.66 0.72
N LYS A 94 -16.16 3.07 -0.48
CA LYS A 94 -17.21 2.17 -0.94
C LYS A 94 -17.08 0.74 -0.40
N HIS A 95 -15.88 0.18 -0.41
CA HIS A 95 -15.68 -1.25 -0.13
C HIS A 95 -15.09 -1.52 1.26
N PHE A 96 -14.36 -0.57 1.84
CA PHE A 96 -13.58 -0.81 3.06
C PHE A 96 -13.99 0.07 4.25
N LYS A 97 -15.05 0.88 4.12
CA LYS A 97 -15.53 1.79 5.17
C LYS A 97 -15.83 1.12 6.51
N ASN A 98 -16.26 -0.14 6.48
CA ASN A 98 -16.61 -0.91 7.68
C ASN A 98 -15.55 -1.96 8.04
N CYS A 99 -14.39 -1.95 7.39
CA CYS A 99 -13.31 -2.84 7.75
C CYS A 99 -12.57 -2.30 8.97
N ASP A 100 -12.46 -3.13 10.01
CA ASP A 100 -11.65 -2.81 11.18
C ASP A 100 -10.19 -2.83 10.75
N ILE A 101 -9.48 -1.72 10.94
CA ILE A 101 -8.02 -1.62 10.72
C ILE A 101 -7.32 -2.26 11.92
N ARG A 102 -7.76 -3.45 12.33
CA ARG A 102 -6.94 -4.36 13.12
C ARG A 102 -5.90 -4.91 12.17
N SER A 103 -4.95 -4.04 11.90
CA SER A 103 -3.70 -4.37 11.25
C SER A 103 -3.16 -5.64 11.89
N ASP A 104 -2.87 -6.65 11.07
CA ASP A 104 -2.04 -7.77 11.47
C ASP A 104 -0.62 -7.29 11.89
N TYR A 105 -0.32 -6.00 11.77
CA TYR A 105 0.73 -5.31 12.52
C TYR A 105 0.28 -5.08 13.96
N ILE A 106 0.30 -6.15 14.75
CA ILE A 106 0.33 -6.04 16.21
C ILE A 106 1.68 -5.39 16.54
N GLU A 107 1.73 -4.07 16.68
CA GLU A 107 2.75 -3.48 17.53
C GLU A 107 2.64 -4.20 18.89
N PRO A 108 3.68 -4.92 19.33
CA PRO A 108 3.63 -5.58 20.62
C PRO A 108 3.26 -4.50 21.66
N PRO A 109 2.28 -4.78 22.55
CA PRO A 109 1.77 -3.77 23.48
C PRO A 109 2.95 -3.12 24.20
N LEU A 110 2.90 -1.81 24.44
CA LEU A 110 3.99 -1.00 25.03
C LEU A 110 4.69 -1.70 26.22
N LYS A 111 3.93 -2.44 27.03
CA LYS A 111 4.45 -3.27 28.13
C LYS A 111 5.49 -4.33 27.71
N VAL A 112 5.28 -5.01 26.58
CA VAL A 112 6.19 -6.02 26.02
C VAL A 112 7.43 -5.36 25.44
N MET A 113 7.28 -4.26 24.68
CA MET A 113 8.42 -3.49 24.18
C MET A 113 9.30 -2.98 25.33
N THR A 114 8.69 -2.40 26.36
CA THR A 114 9.42 -1.90 27.54
C THR A 114 10.12 -3.02 28.30
N ALA A 115 9.47 -4.19 28.48
CA ALA A 115 10.13 -5.33 29.12
C ALA A 115 11.37 -5.78 28.33
N LEU A 116 11.28 -5.83 27.00
CA LEU A 116 12.38 -6.26 26.14
C LEU A 116 13.54 -5.27 26.11
N VAL A 117 13.28 -3.97 26.28
CA VAL A 117 14.31 -2.92 26.39
C VAL A 117 14.94 -2.87 27.78
N MET A 118 14.13 -2.99 28.85
CA MET A 118 14.65 -2.96 30.22
C MET A 118 15.49 -4.19 30.57
N THR A 119 15.19 -5.34 29.96
CA THR A 119 15.92 -6.60 30.18
C THR A 119 17.42 -6.47 29.90
N PRO A 120 17.90 -6.09 28.69
CA PRO A 120 19.32 -5.92 28.42
C PRO A 120 19.95 -4.78 29.23
N ILE A 121 19.22 -3.70 29.52
CA ILE A 121 19.71 -2.59 30.37
C ILE A 121 20.05 -3.08 31.77
N CYS A 122 19.28 -4.01 32.33
CA CYS A 122 19.55 -4.58 33.66
C CYS A 122 20.53 -5.76 33.60
N LEU A 123 20.43 -6.62 32.59
CA LEU A 123 21.25 -7.82 32.49
C LEU A 123 22.72 -7.53 32.18
N ILE A 124 23.02 -6.56 31.30
CA ILE A 124 24.41 -6.25 30.92
C ILE A 124 25.24 -5.79 32.13
N PRO A 125 24.82 -4.81 32.96
CA PRO A 125 25.56 -4.39 34.15
C PRO A 125 25.72 -5.51 35.18
N LEU A 126 24.71 -6.36 35.36
CA LEU A 126 24.78 -7.50 36.28
C LEU A 126 25.83 -8.51 35.81
N MET A 127 25.83 -8.86 34.52
CA MET A 127 26.81 -9.78 33.95
C MET A 127 28.23 -9.22 34.06
N VAL A 128 28.44 -7.94 33.74
CA VAL A 128 29.73 -7.26 33.88
C VAL A 128 30.20 -7.26 35.34
N SER A 129 29.32 -6.92 36.28
CA SER A 129 29.65 -6.90 37.72
C SER A 129 30.06 -8.29 38.22
N LEU A 130 29.33 -9.33 37.81
CA LEU A 130 29.64 -10.72 38.16
C LEU A 130 31.00 -11.17 37.62
N VAL A 131 31.34 -10.81 36.38
CA VAL A 131 32.65 -11.12 35.79
C VAL A 131 33.76 -10.43 36.57
N VAL A 132 33.62 -9.14 36.87
CA VAL A 132 34.62 -8.36 37.62
C VAL A 132 34.84 -8.92 39.02
N TRP A 133 33.77 -9.29 39.73
CA TRP A 133 33.89 -9.93 41.05
C TRP A 133 34.61 -11.26 40.95
N LYS A 134 34.26 -12.12 39.99
CA LYS A 134 34.95 -13.39 39.77
C LYS A 134 36.43 -13.24 39.43
N THR A 135 36.82 -12.20 38.68
CA THR A 135 38.24 -11.95 38.39
C THR A 135 39.01 -11.46 39.61
N LYS A 136 38.35 -10.72 40.52
CA LYS A 136 38.98 -10.20 41.73
C LYS A 136 39.20 -11.28 42.80
N ASP A 137 38.29 -12.24 42.91
CA ASP A 137 38.44 -13.40 43.81
C ASP A 137 39.32 -14.51 43.21
N GLY A 138 39.74 -14.35 41.94
CA GLY A 138 40.58 -15.29 41.19
C GLY A 138 42.09 -15.01 41.26
N GLU A 139 42.55 -13.95 41.93
CA GLU A 139 43.96 -13.75 42.26
C GLU A 139 44.27 -14.44 43.61
N PRO A 140 44.88 -15.65 43.62
CA PRO A 140 45.46 -16.16 44.84
C PRO A 140 46.59 -15.21 45.25
N SER A 141 46.40 -14.59 46.41
CA SER A 141 47.43 -13.86 47.14
C SER A 141 48.74 -14.68 47.18
N SER A 142 49.73 -14.27 46.39
CA SER A 142 51.13 -14.69 46.52
C SER A 142 51.90 -13.66 47.32
#